data_AF-A0A3N5HFZ5-F1
#
_entry.id   AF-A0A3N5HFZ5-F1
#
_cell.length_a   1.000
_cell.length_b   1.000
_cell.length_c   1.000
_cell.angle_alpha   90.00
_cell.angle_beta   90.00
_cell.angle_gamma   90.00
#
_symmetry.space_group_name_H-M   'P 1'
#
loop_
_entity.id
_entity.type
_entity.pdbx_description
1 polymer ?
#
loop_
_entity_poly.entity_id
_entity_poly.type
_entity_poly.pdbx_seq_one_letter_code
_entity_poly.pdbx_strand_id
1 'polypeptide(L)' 'MLQNVSTSELAITVSALLAGFGLVAGMIVLERRPRTSLNPRLIPTTPVMLLGALVAILAIVHLVNLYGVHTGR' A
#
# COMPACT_ATOMS: atom_id res chain seq x y z
N MET A 1 -1.28 -14.17 -19.86
CA MET A 1 -1.49 -13.24 -20.99
C MET A 1 -1.37 -11.83 -20.43
N LEU A 2 -0.18 -11.22 -20.47
CA LEU A 2 0.00 -9.81 -20.13
C LEU A 2 -0.43 -9.01 -21.36
N GLN A 3 -1.64 -8.43 -21.36
CA GLN A 3 -2.11 -7.61 -22.46
C GLN A 3 -1.31 -6.30 -22.49
N ASN A 4 -0.45 -6.09 -23.50
CA ASN A 4 0.24 -4.82 -23.81
C ASN A 4 0.57 -3.90 -22.61
N VAL A 5 1.07 -4.48 -21.50
CA VAL A 5 1.35 -3.72 -20.27
C VAL A 5 2.62 -2.91 -20.49
N SER A 6 2.55 -1.58 -20.33
CA SER A 6 3.76 -0.77 -20.41
C SER A 6 4.66 -1.06 -19.19
N THR A 7 5.98 -1.13 -19.39
CA THR A 7 6.93 -1.35 -18.30
C THR A 7 6.78 -0.29 -17.19
N SER A 8 6.48 0.96 -17.57
CA SER A 8 6.20 2.05 -16.63
C SER A 8 4.95 1.80 -15.78
N GLU A 9 3.86 1.33 -16.37
CA GLU A 9 2.61 1.08 -15.66
C GLU A 9 2.75 -0.07 -14.66
N LEU A 10 3.41 -1.16 -15.08
CA LEU A 10 3.74 -2.26 -14.18
C LEU A 10 4.65 -1.78 -13.04
N ALA A 11 5.68 -0.98 -13.35
CA ALA A 11 6.61 -0.46 -12.35
C ALA A 11 5.90 0.45 -11.33
N ILE A 12 5.00 1.32 -11.78
CA ILE A 12 4.19 2.18 -10.90
C ILE A 12 3.30 1.33 -10.00
N THR A 13 2.61 0.34 -10.57
CA THR A 13 1.70 -0.56 -9.83
C THR A 13 2.44 -1.32 -8.74
N VAL A 14 3.57 -1.93 -9.08
CA VAL A 14 4.40 -2.69 -8.13
C VAL A 14 4.99 -1.77 -7.06
N SER A 15 5.45 -0.58 -7.44
CA SER A 15 5.99 0.40 -6.49
C SER A 15 4.93 0.89 -5.52
N ALA A 16 3.71 1.18 -6.00
CA ALA A 16 2.58 1.57 -5.16
C ALA A 16 2.17 0.44 -4.21
N LEU A 17 2.16 -0.80 -4.69
CA LEU A 17 1.88 -1.98 -3.87
C LEU A 17 2.89 -2.11 -2.72
N LEU A 18 4.18 -2.06 -3.03
CA LEU A 18 5.26 -2.13 -2.04
C LEU A 18 5.21 -0.95 -1.06
N ALA A 19 4.93 0.26 -1.54
CA ALA A 19 4.79 1.43 -0.69
C ALA A 19 3.60 1.30 0.28
N GLY A 20 2.43 0.84 -0.21
CA GLY A 20 1.24 0.62 0.62
C GLY A 20 1.47 -0.40 1.73
N PHE A 21 2.01 -1.57 1.38
CA PHE A 21 2.38 -2.59 2.37
C PHE A 21 3.50 -2.12 3.32
N GLY A 22 4.49 -1.40 2.80
CA GLY A 22 5.58 -0.81 3.58
C GLY A 22 5.09 0.18 4.63
N LEU A 23 4.12 1.04 4.27
CA LEU A 23 3.47 1.95 5.21
C LEU A 23 2.72 1.20 6.30
N VAL A 24 1.91 0.20 5.95
CA VAL A 24 1.18 -0.62 6.92
C VAL A 24 2.15 -1.33 7.86
N ALA A 25 3.12 -2.06 7.33
CA ALA A 25 4.11 -2.77 8.13
C ALA A 25 4.91 -1.81 9.02
N GLY A 26 5.33 -0.67 8.48
CA GLY A 26 6.05 0.38 9.21
C GLY A 26 5.24 0.94 10.37
N MET A 27 3.95 1.23 10.15
CA MET A 27 3.06 1.72 11.21
C MET A 27 2.78 0.65 12.27
N ILE A 28 2.59 -0.61 11.88
CA ILE A 28 2.43 -1.73 12.84
C ILE A 28 3.67 -1.85 13.72
N VAL A 29 4.86 -1.81 13.13
CA VAL A 29 6.12 -1.86 13.90
C VAL A 29 6.22 -0.64 14.83
N LEU A 30 5.87 0.54 14.34
CA LEU A 30 5.92 1.78 15.13
C LEU A 30 4.96 1.75 16.32
N GLU A 31 3.76 1.20 16.13
CA GLU A 31 2.69 1.11 17.12
C GLU A 31 2.96 0.02 18.17
N ARG A 32 3.56 -1.10 17.76
CA ARG A 32 3.96 -2.19 18.66
C ARG A 32 5.21 -1.88 19.48
N ARG A 33 6.03 -0.89 19.09
CA ARG A 33 7.21 -0.51 19.86
C ARG A 33 6.80 0.13 21.20
N PRO A 34 7.32 -0.38 22.33
CA PRO A 34 7.04 0.19 23.65
C PRO A 34 7.32 1.69 23.66
N ARG A 35 6.43 2.45 24.32
CA ARG A 35 6.62 3.89 24.48
C ARG A 35 7.70 4.12 25.53
N THR A 36 8.77 4.82 25.14
CA THR A 36 9.86 5.23 26.06
C THR A 36 9.56 6.56 26.76
N SER A 37 8.55 7.31 26.28
CA SER A 37 8.08 8.55 26.89
C SER A 37 6.56 8.65 26.85
N LEU A 38 6.00 9.47 27.75
CA LEU A 38 4.56 9.77 27.80
C LEU A 38 4.13 10.81 26.76
N ASN A 39 5.08 11.39 26.01
CA ASN A 39 4.76 12.37 24.99
C ASN A 39 3.91 11.74 23.88
N PRO A 40 2.81 12.39 23.47
CA PRO A 40 2.00 11.90 22.38
C PRO A 40 2.81 11.88 21.08
N ARG A 41 2.65 10.81 20.29
CA ARG A 41 3.27 10.73 18.97
C ARG A 41 2.51 11.67 18.03
N LEU A 42 3.25 12.54 17.32
CA LEU A 42 2.66 13.44 16.32
C LEU A 42 2.19 12.70 15.06
N ILE A 43 2.74 11.51 14.80
CA ILE A 43 2.36 10.69 13.65
C ILE A 43 1.06 9.94 14.00
N PRO A 44 -0.05 10.20 13.28
CA PRO A 44 -1.28 9.48 13.48
C PRO A 44 -1.17 8.10 12.82
N THR A 45 -0.64 7.11 13.56
CA THR A 45 -0.31 5.77 13.00
C THR A 45 -1.50 5.08 12.36
N THR A 46 -2.68 5.14 12.98
CA THR A 46 -3.88 4.49 12.46
C THR A 46 -4.35 5.09 11.13
N PRO A 47 -4.53 6.42 10.96
CA PRO A 47 -4.81 7.01 9.65
C PRO A 47 -3.76 6.68 8.58
N VAL A 48 -2.47 6.73 8.92
CA VAL A 48 -1.39 6.41 7.96
C VAL A 48 -1.45 4.94 7.54
N MET A 49 -1.74 4.04 8.48
CA MET A 49 -1.93 2.62 8.20
C MET A 49 -3.14 2.38 7.29
N LEU A 50 -4.27 3.06 7.52
CA LEU A 50 -5.45 2.95 6.66
C LEU A 50 -5.20 3.46 5.24
N LEU A 51 -4.47 4.57 5.09
CA LEU A 51 -4.06 5.09 3.79
C LEU A 51 -3.13 4.11 3.07
N GLY A 52 -2.15 3.54 3.76
CA GLY A 52 -1.27 2.51 3.20
C GLY A 52 -2.05 1.26 2.75
N ALA A 53 -3.01 0.81 3.57
CA ALA A 53 -3.87 -0.33 3.23
C ALA A 53 -4.74 -0.04 2.01
N LEU A 54 -5.32 1.17 1.92
CA LEU A 54 -6.10 1.60 0.75
C LEU A 54 -5.24 1.58 -0.53
N VAL A 55 -4.04 2.16 -0.47
CA VAL A 55 -3.10 2.16 -1.61
C VAL A 55 -2.74 0.73 -2.03
N ALA A 56 -2.44 -0.16 -1.06
CA ALA A 56 -2.13 -1.55 -1.36
C ALA A 56 -3.30 -2.27 -2.04
N ILE A 57 -4.53 -2.10 -1.54
CA ILE A 57 -5.74 -2.70 -2.13
C ILE A 57 -5.94 -2.19 -3.56
N LEU A 58 -5.84 -0.88 -3.79
CA LEU A 58 -5.98 -0.31 -5.14
C LEU A 58 -4.90 -0.83 -6.09
N ALA A 59 -3.65 -0.95 -5.64
CA ALA A 59 -2.57 -1.50 -6.43
C ALA A 59 -2.78 -2.99 -6.76
N ILE A 60 -3.34 -3.78 -5.84
CA ILE A 60 -3.74 -5.18 -6.11
C ILE A 60 -4.82 -5.22 -7.18
N VAL A 61 -5.89 -4.44 -7.03
CA VAL A 61 -6.98 -4.37 -8.01
C VAL A 61 -6.45 -3.97 -9.38
N HIS A 62 -5.56 -2.98 -9.42
CA HIS A 62 -4.95 -2.53 -10.66
C HIS A 62 -4.04 -3.61 -11.28
N LEU A 63 -3.26 -4.34 -10.48
CA LEU A 63 -2.46 -5.47 -10.94
C LEU A 63 -3.32 -6.59 -11.53
N VAL A 64 -4.46 -6.88 -10.91
CA VAL A 64 -5.45 -7.85 -11.42
C VAL A 64 -6.05 -7.39 -12.76
N ASN A 65 -6.33 -6.09 -12.89
CA ASN A 65 -6.77 -5.49 -14.16
C ASN A 65 -5.71 -5.62 -15.25
N LEU A 66 -4.43 -5.36 -14.95
CA LEU A 66 -3.31 -5.56 -15.89
C LEU A 66 -3.13 -7.01 -16.33
N TYR A 67 -3.53 -7.96 -15.48
CA TYR A 67 -3.56 -9.39 -15.80
C TYR A 67 -4.74 -9.80 -16.71
N GLY A 68 -5.62 -8.87 -17.08
CA GLY A 68 -6.74 -9.10 -17.98
C GLY A 68 -8.05 -9.45 -17.28
N VAL A 69 -8.12 -9.33 -15.94
CA VAL A 69 -9.37 -9.50 -15.19
C VAL A 69 -9.97 -8.14 -14.92
N HIS A 70 -10.99 -7.76 -15.69
CA HIS A 70 -11.62 -6.45 -15.54
C HIS A 70 -12.53 -6.43 -14.29
N THR A 71 -12.12 -5.66 -13.28
CA THR A 71 -12.85 -5.50 -12.00
C THR A 71 -13.87 -4.35 -12.02
N GLY A 72 -14.49 -4.12 -13.18
CA GLY A 72 -15.50 -3.09 -13.43
C GLY A 72 -16.28 -3.40 -14.72
N ARG A 73 -17.43 -2.75 -14.92
CA ARG A 73 -18.12 -2.78 -16.22
C ARG A 73 -17.44 -1.85 -17.21
#